data_AF-A0A0U3A393-F1
#
_entry.id   AF-A0A0U3A393-F1
#
_cell.length_a   1.000
_cell.length_b   1.000
_cell.length_c   1.000
_cell.angle_alpha   90.00
_cell.angle_beta   90.00
_cell.angle_gamma   90.00
#
_symmetry.space_group_name_H-M   'P 1'
#
loop_
_entity.id
_entity.type
_entity.pdbx_description
1 polymer ?
#
loop_
_entity_poly.entity_id
_entity_poly.type
_entity_poly.pdbx_seq_one_letter_code
_entity_poly.pdbx_strand_id
1 'polypeptide(L)'
;MPGGRNRNSYVMRQLREHAHNAKIGQADVGHEVAWEQIPLPVIAPALPKPTSPATVTEDPQGFRVSTPGVEIFLDRKTGALASYKVDGQEVLGTKRQTPTGPIFNVFRAFVDNDSWFQKQFWDSGLSAMAHRPVKVEFEPPATIKVKM
;
A
#
# COMPACT_ATOMS: atom_id res chain seq x y z
N MET A 1 6.81 27.76 13.43
CA MET A 1 6.22 26.66 12.63
C MET A 1 7.15 25.47 12.69
N PRO A 2 6.86 24.45 13.50
CA PRO A 2 7.20 23.11 13.02
C PRO A 2 6.25 22.02 13.52
N GLY A 3 6.20 20.91 12.78
CA GLY A 3 5.59 19.67 13.26
C GLY A 3 4.74 18.96 12.22
N GLY A 4 5.33 18.64 11.06
CA GLY A 4 4.73 17.67 10.15
C GLY A 4 4.60 16.34 10.89
N ARG A 5 3.37 15.97 11.25
CA ARG A 5 3.07 14.68 11.87
C ARG A 5 3.36 13.58 10.87
N ASN A 6 4.48 12.90 11.06
CA ASN A 6 4.79 11.66 10.37
C ASN A 6 3.78 10.60 10.82
N ARG A 7 2.84 10.23 9.95
CA ARG A 7 1.83 9.20 10.20
C ARG A 7 2.44 7.83 9.89
N ASN A 8 3.44 7.43 10.67
CA ASN A 8 3.90 6.05 10.67
C ASN A 8 2.81 5.16 11.28
N SER A 9 2.52 4.04 10.64
CA SER A 9 1.65 2.98 11.13
C SER A 9 2.21 2.42 12.44
N TYR A 10 1.53 2.69 13.55
CA TYR A 10 1.96 2.23 14.87
C TYR A 10 1.55 0.76 15.07
N VAL A 11 2.53 -0.09 15.40
CA VAL A 11 2.23 -1.31 16.15
C VAL A 11 2.04 -0.88 17.60
N MET A 12 0.96 -1.32 18.24
CA MET A 12 0.56 -0.83 19.55
C MET A 12 0.45 -1.99 20.54
N ARG A 13 0.98 -1.82 21.76
CA ARG A 13 0.68 -2.75 22.87
C ARG A 13 -0.55 -2.25 23.60
N GLN A 14 -1.54 -3.13 23.81
CA GLN A 14 -2.78 -2.78 24.51
C GLN A 14 -2.67 -3.06 26.01
N LEU A 15 -3.10 -2.09 26.81
CA LEU A 15 -3.46 -2.24 28.21
C LEU A 15 -4.99 -2.16 28.29
N ARG A 16 -5.63 -3.08 29.02
CA ARG A 16 -7.08 -3.18 29.12
C ARG A 16 -7.46 -3.41 30.58
N GLU A 17 -8.38 -2.61 31.08
CA GLU A 17 -8.93 -2.73 32.42
C GLU A 17 -10.36 -3.24 32.35
N HIS A 18 -10.71 -4.19 33.21
CA HIS A 18 -12.01 -4.85 33.19
C HIS A 18 -12.71 -4.69 34.54
N ALA A 19 -14.04 -4.64 34.53
CA ALA A 19 -14.82 -4.68 35.76
C ALA A 19 -14.71 -6.07 36.41
N HIS A 20 -14.01 -6.17 37.54
CA HIS A 20 -13.64 -7.47 38.14
C HIS A 20 -14.62 -8.01 39.20
N ASN A 21 -15.43 -7.14 39.82
CA ASN A 21 -16.43 -7.54 40.82
C ASN A 21 -17.84 -7.35 40.26
N ALA A 22 -18.79 -8.06 40.87
CA ALA A 22 -20.20 -8.22 40.48
C ALA A 22 -20.80 -7.05 39.69
N LYS A 23 -21.71 -7.39 38.76
CA LYS A 23 -22.41 -6.48 37.85
C LYS A 23 -22.56 -5.04 38.40
N ILE A 24 -21.89 -4.09 37.75
CA ILE A 24 -21.97 -2.68 38.12
C ILE A 24 -23.02 -2.02 37.20
N GLY A 25 -24.23 -1.82 37.73
CA GLY A 25 -25.34 -1.27 36.95
C GLY A 25 -25.77 -2.20 35.80
N GLN A 26 -25.58 -1.75 34.56
CA GLN A 26 -25.87 -2.52 33.35
C GLN A 26 -24.64 -3.24 32.77
N ALA A 27 -23.44 -2.99 33.32
CA ALA A 27 -22.21 -3.63 32.86
C ALA A 27 -22.01 -4.98 33.53
N ASP A 28 -21.83 -6.02 32.72
CA ASP A 28 -21.53 -7.37 33.19
C ASP A 28 -20.10 -7.49 33.73
N VAL A 29 -19.84 -8.54 34.51
CA VAL A 29 -18.48 -8.86 34.97
C VAL A 29 -17.59 -9.14 33.76
N GLY A 30 -16.39 -8.54 33.74
CA GLY A 30 -15.48 -8.59 32.60
C GLY A 30 -15.74 -7.56 31.51
N HIS A 31 -16.67 -6.61 31.72
CA HIS A 31 -16.84 -5.47 30.81
C HIS A 31 -15.56 -4.60 30.80
N GLU A 32 -15.04 -4.28 29.61
CA GLU A 32 -13.90 -3.37 29.45
C GLU A 32 -14.35 -1.94 29.77
N VAL A 33 -13.69 -1.33 30.75
CA VAL A 33 -14.04 0.03 31.22
C VAL A 33 -13.05 1.08 30.72
N ALA A 34 -11.83 0.67 30.39
CA ALA A 34 -10.80 1.52 29.82
C ALA A 34 -9.78 0.68 29.06
N TRP A 35 -9.20 1.28 28.02
CA TRP A 35 -8.02 0.74 27.35
C TRP A 35 -7.11 1.87 26.90
N GLU A 36 -5.82 1.55 26.79
CA GLU A 36 -4.83 2.44 26.20
C GLU A 36 -3.86 1.63 25.34
N GLN A 37 -3.22 2.33 24.39
CA GLN A 37 -2.19 1.76 23.53
C GLN A 37 -0.88 2.53 23.68
N ILE A 38 0.20 1.79 23.92
CA ILE A 38 1.55 2.34 23.98
C ILE A 38 2.24 2.13 22.61
N PRO A 39 2.87 3.17 22.03
CA PRO A 39 3.56 3.05 20.76
C PRO A 39 4.72 2.05 20.87
N LEU A 40 4.79 1.11 19.93
CA LEU A 40 5.96 0.25 19.77
C LEU A 40 6.94 0.86 18.77
N PRO A 41 8.25 0.61 18.96
CA PRO A 41 9.24 1.01 17.96
C PRO A 41 8.93 0.33 16.63
N VAL A 42 8.90 1.13 15.56
CA VAL A 42 8.82 0.59 14.19
C VAL A 42 10.21 0.12 13.82
N ILE A 43 10.43 -1.19 13.89
CA ILE A 43 11.66 -1.83 13.44
C ILE A 43 11.41 -2.33 12.02
N ALA A 44 12.08 -1.71 11.05
CA ALA A 44 12.06 -2.23 9.69
C ALA A 44 12.76 -3.61 9.67
N PRO A 45 12.14 -4.66 9.12
CA PRO A 45 12.83 -5.92 8.94
C PRO A 45 14.02 -5.71 7.99
N ALA A 46 15.11 -6.45 8.21
CA ALA A 46 16.20 -6.46 7.26
C ALA A 46 15.67 -6.89 5.88
N LEU A 47 16.07 -6.18 4.83
CA LEU A 47 15.71 -6.57 3.48
C LEU A 47 16.31 -7.95 3.16
N PRO A 48 15.51 -8.89 2.63
CA PRO A 48 16.05 -10.17 2.20
C PRO A 48 17.07 -9.95 1.08
N LYS A 49 18.15 -10.74 1.09
CA LYS A 49 19.10 -10.74 -0.03
C LYS A 49 18.41 -11.36 -1.25
N PRO A 50 18.58 -10.79 -2.45
CA PRO A 50 18.11 -11.42 -3.69
C PRO A 50 18.70 -12.83 -3.80
N THR A 51 17.84 -13.82 -4.02
CA THR A 51 18.22 -15.25 -4.12
C THR A 51 18.36 -15.73 -5.55
N SER A 52 17.85 -14.96 -6.52
CA SER A 52 17.86 -15.33 -7.93
C SER A 52 17.91 -14.09 -8.81
N PRO A 53 18.60 -14.15 -9.97
CA PRO A 53 18.57 -13.07 -10.95
C PRO A 53 17.17 -12.94 -11.54
N ALA A 54 16.74 -11.71 -11.79
CA ALA A 54 15.55 -11.45 -12.59
C ALA A 54 15.96 -11.26 -14.05
N THR A 55 15.21 -11.86 -14.96
CA THR A 55 15.29 -11.60 -16.40
C THR A 55 14.29 -10.51 -16.74
N VAL A 56 14.72 -9.54 -17.54
CA VAL A 56 13.84 -8.50 -18.07
C VAL A 56 13.81 -8.59 -19.58
N THR A 57 12.63 -8.70 -20.14
CA THR A 57 12.39 -8.60 -21.59
C THR A 57 11.54 -7.38 -21.87
N GLU A 58 12.02 -6.54 -22.77
CA GLU A 58 11.31 -5.35 -23.24
C GLU A 58 10.70 -5.61 -24.61
N ASP A 59 9.44 -5.21 -24.77
CA ASP A 59 8.73 -5.23 -26.04
C ASP A 59 7.94 -3.91 -26.21
N PRO A 60 7.31 -3.65 -27.38
CA PRO A 60 6.55 -2.42 -27.58
C PRO A 60 5.36 -2.24 -26.63
N GLN A 61 4.84 -3.32 -26.04
CA GLN A 61 3.74 -3.26 -25.06
C GLN A 61 4.25 -2.92 -23.67
N GLY A 62 5.47 -3.32 -23.30
CA GLY A 62 5.92 -3.14 -21.94
C GLY A 62 7.22 -3.84 -21.55
N PHE A 63 7.36 -4.05 -20.25
CA PHE A 63 8.48 -4.77 -19.63
C PHE A 63 7.94 -5.98 -18.91
N ARG A 64 8.44 -7.15 -19.26
CA ARG A 64 8.19 -8.39 -18.52
C ARG A 64 9.41 -8.72 -17.68
N VAL A 65 9.19 -8.86 -16.38
CA VAL A 65 10.20 -9.23 -15.40
C VAL A 65 9.88 -10.63 -14.90
N SER A 66 10.86 -11.52 -14.91
CA SER A 66 10.65 -12.93 -14.56
C SER A 66 11.78 -13.45 -13.68
N THR A 67 11.41 -14.19 -12.65
CA THR A 67 12.29 -14.92 -11.73
C THR A 67 11.57 -16.23 -11.36
N PRO A 68 12.25 -17.28 -10.85
CA PRO A 68 11.55 -18.49 -10.43
C PRO A 68 10.38 -18.18 -9.48
N GLY A 69 9.17 -18.60 -9.86
CA GLY A 69 7.95 -18.40 -9.08
C GLY A 69 7.31 -17.01 -9.20
N VAL A 70 7.89 -16.04 -9.92
CA VAL A 70 7.30 -14.70 -10.08
C VAL A 70 7.41 -14.19 -11.52
N GLU A 71 6.29 -13.72 -12.06
CA GLU A 71 6.23 -13.01 -13.34
C GLU A 71 5.50 -11.68 -13.14
N ILE A 72 6.05 -10.60 -13.68
CA ILE A 72 5.49 -9.27 -13.61
C ILE A 72 5.46 -8.67 -15.01
N PHE A 73 4.38 -7.96 -15.35
CA PHE A 73 4.29 -7.19 -16.58
C PHE A 73 3.91 -5.73 -16.29
N LEU A 74 4.74 -4.79 -16.74
CA LEU A 74 4.47 -3.36 -16.71
C LEU A 74 4.08 -2.90 -18.10
N ASP A 75 2.87 -2.35 -18.24
CA ASP A 75 2.36 -1.86 -19.52
C ASP A 75 2.90 -0.44 -19.78
N ARG A 76 3.55 -0.24 -20.94
CA ARG A 76 4.19 1.03 -21.30
C ARG A 76 3.18 2.14 -21.60
N LYS A 77 2.04 1.78 -22.20
CA LYS A 77 1.02 2.74 -22.62
C LYS A 77 0.33 3.39 -21.42
N THR A 78 0.09 2.59 -20.39
CA THR A 78 -0.64 2.97 -19.18
C THR A 78 0.30 3.27 -18.03
N GLY A 79 1.56 2.82 -18.04
CA GLY A 79 2.47 2.96 -16.91
C GLY A 79 2.08 2.11 -15.70
N ALA A 80 1.11 1.21 -15.83
CA ALA A 80 0.57 0.41 -14.74
C ALA A 80 1.20 -1.00 -14.70
N LEU A 81 1.19 -1.58 -13.51
CA LEU A 81 1.47 -2.99 -13.30
C LEU A 81 0.29 -3.82 -13.86
N ALA A 82 0.41 -4.32 -15.08
CA ALA A 82 -0.69 -5.00 -15.77
C ALA A 82 -0.76 -6.50 -15.45
N SER A 83 0.27 -7.12 -14.90
CA SER A 83 0.17 -8.48 -14.36
C SER A 83 1.18 -8.66 -13.25
N TYR A 84 0.79 -9.39 -12.21
CA TYR A 84 1.69 -9.88 -11.20
C TYR A 84 1.26 -11.30 -10.84
N LYS A 85 2.07 -12.28 -11.24
CA LYS A 85 1.85 -13.68 -10.94
C LYS A 85 2.85 -14.17 -9.92
N VAL A 86 2.33 -14.92 -8.94
CA VAL A 86 3.13 -15.69 -7.98
C VAL A 86 2.74 -17.14 -8.15
N ASP A 87 3.73 -18.01 -8.40
CA ASP A 87 3.55 -19.43 -8.70
C ASP A 87 2.51 -19.69 -9.79
N GLY A 88 2.52 -18.83 -10.81
CA GLY A 88 1.59 -18.87 -11.96
C GLY A 88 0.19 -18.31 -11.69
N GLN A 89 -0.14 -17.92 -10.46
CA GLN A 89 -1.43 -17.34 -10.09
C GLN A 89 -1.38 -15.82 -10.16
N GLU A 90 -2.29 -15.21 -10.93
CA GLU A 90 -2.46 -13.77 -10.98
C GLU A 90 -3.00 -13.24 -9.65
N VAL A 91 -2.24 -12.34 -8.99
CA VAL A 91 -2.61 -11.77 -7.70
C VAL A 91 -3.21 -10.36 -7.81
N LEU A 92 -3.15 -9.73 -8.98
CA LEU A 92 -3.85 -8.46 -9.19
C LEU A 92 -5.35 -8.68 -9.33
N GLY A 93 -6.13 -7.86 -8.63
CA GLY A 93 -7.58 -7.86 -8.76
C GLY A 93 -8.00 -7.41 -10.16
N THR A 94 -8.36 -8.34 -11.03
CA THR A 94 -8.85 -8.02 -12.36
C THR A 94 -10.34 -7.65 -12.30
N LYS A 95 -10.70 -6.40 -12.58
CA LYS A 95 -12.09 -6.03 -12.87
C LYS A 95 -12.29 -5.91 -14.37
N ARG A 96 -13.35 -6.56 -14.90
CA ARG A 96 -13.82 -6.44 -16.29
C ARG A 96 -12.70 -6.56 -17.35
N GLN A 97 -11.98 -7.68 -17.37
CA GLN A 97 -11.11 -8.08 -18.51
C GLN A 97 -9.98 -7.09 -18.87
N THR A 98 -9.76 -6.06 -18.04
CA THR A 98 -8.63 -5.14 -18.16
C THR A 98 -7.86 -5.21 -16.85
N PRO A 99 -6.63 -5.73 -16.85
CA PRO A 99 -5.77 -5.61 -15.69
C PRO A 99 -5.46 -4.13 -15.44
N THR A 100 -6.12 -3.53 -14.47
CA THR A 100 -5.71 -2.22 -13.94
C THR A 100 -4.89 -2.48 -12.70
N GLY A 101 -3.58 -2.42 -12.84
CA GLY A 101 -2.68 -2.37 -11.71
C GLY A 101 -2.95 -1.18 -10.78
N PRO A 102 -2.29 -1.13 -9.62
CA PRO A 102 -2.31 0.06 -8.79
C PRO A 102 -1.91 1.29 -9.62
N ILE A 103 -2.80 2.27 -9.66
CA ILE A 103 -2.53 3.61 -10.14
C ILE A 103 -2.72 4.59 -9.00
N PHE A 104 -2.15 5.78 -9.13
CA PHE A 104 -2.31 6.82 -8.13
C PHE A 104 -3.79 7.19 -7.98
N ASN A 105 -4.30 7.05 -6.75
CA ASN A 105 -5.67 7.38 -6.40
C ASN A 105 -5.68 8.24 -5.13
N VAL A 106 -6.36 9.39 -5.19
CA VAL A 106 -6.53 10.31 -4.05
C VAL A 106 -7.95 10.31 -3.51
N PHE A 107 -8.86 9.57 -4.15
CA PHE A 107 -10.25 9.50 -3.72
C PHE A 107 -10.43 8.51 -2.58
N ARG A 108 -11.24 8.91 -1.61
CA ARG A 108 -11.93 8.03 -0.67
C ARG A 108 -13.41 8.38 -0.64
N ALA A 109 -14.25 7.40 -0.33
CA ALA A 109 -15.66 7.68 -0.05
C ALA A 109 -15.78 8.69 1.11
N PHE A 110 -16.60 9.71 0.91
CA PHE A 110 -16.82 10.74 1.93
C PHE A 110 -17.70 10.22 3.06
N VAL A 111 -17.36 10.67 4.27
CA VAL A 111 -18.19 10.51 5.46
C VAL A 111 -18.75 11.88 5.88
N ASP A 112 -19.67 11.92 6.85
CA ASP A 112 -20.36 13.15 7.26
C ASP A 112 -19.39 14.29 7.66
N ASN A 113 -18.27 13.93 8.30
CA ASN A 113 -17.20 14.86 8.69
C ASN A 113 -16.44 15.49 7.51
N ASP A 114 -16.66 15.03 6.27
CA ASP A 114 -16.02 15.54 5.07
C ASP A 114 -16.84 16.62 4.36
N SER A 115 -18.11 16.80 4.75
CA SER A 115 -19.10 17.70 4.13
C SER A 115 -18.55 19.09 3.80
N TRP A 116 -17.71 19.64 4.67
CA TRP A 116 -17.14 20.98 4.54
C TRP A 116 -16.18 21.16 3.34
N PHE A 117 -15.54 20.09 2.83
CA PHE A 117 -14.60 20.19 1.69
C PHE A 117 -15.05 19.41 0.44
N GLN A 118 -16.14 18.64 0.51
CA GLN A 118 -16.56 17.79 -0.61
C GLN A 118 -16.68 18.58 -1.92
N LYS A 119 -17.32 19.76 -1.87
CA LYS A 119 -17.46 20.61 -3.05
C LYS A 119 -16.11 20.99 -3.65
N GLN A 120 -15.16 21.41 -2.82
CA GLN A 120 -13.82 21.80 -3.27
C GLN A 120 -13.07 20.62 -3.89
N PHE A 121 -13.23 19.41 -3.36
CA PHE A 121 -12.65 18.20 -3.95
C PHE A 121 -13.21 17.89 -5.34
N TRP A 122 -14.52 18.03 -5.54
CA TRP A 122 -15.14 17.84 -6.85
C TRP A 122 -14.71 18.95 -7.82
N ASP A 123 -14.77 20.21 -7.39
CA ASP A 123 -14.40 21.37 -8.20
C ASP A 123 -12.92 21.35 -8.62
N SER A 124 -12.04 20.76 -7.82
CA SER A 124 -10.61 20.67 -8.14
C SER A 124 -10.28 19.64 -9.22
N GLY A 125 -11.25 18.81 -9.64
CA GLY A 125 -11.05 17.74 -10.62
C GLY A 125 -10.28 16.52 -10.08
N LEU A 126 -10.02 16.45 -8.77
CA LEU A 126 -9.33 15.31 -8.14
C LEU A 126 -10.16 14.01 -8.23
N SER A 127 -11.46 14.14 -8.45
CA SER A 127 -12.39 13.05 -8.73
C SER A 127 -12.25 12.43 -10.11
N ALA A 128 -11.69 13.17 -11.07
CA ALA A 128 -11.62 12.79 -12.48
C ALA A 128 -10.17 12.79 -12.99
N MET A 129 -9.21 12.49 -12.11
CA MET A 129 -7.80 12.44 -12.49
C MET A 129 -7.57 11.39 -13.58
N ALA A 130 -6.86 11.80 -14.63
CA ALA A 130 -6.36 10.90 -15.65
C ALA A 130 -4.90 10.55 -15.36
N HIS A 131 -4.55 9.26 -15.49
CA HIS A 131 -3.17 8.81 -15.42
C HIS A 131 -2.55 8.83 -16.83
N ARG A 132 -1.40 9.50 -16.97
CA ARG A 132 -0.63 9.55 -18.23
C ARG A 132 0.85 9.37 -17.91
N PRO A 133 1.49 8.25 -18.29
CA PRO A 133 2.91 8.09 -18.08
C PRO A 133 3.68 9.12 -18.91
N VAL A 134 4.62 9.83 -18.28
CA VAL A 134 5.54 10.74 -18.98
C VAL A 134 6.75 9.96 -19.50
N LYS A 135 7.23 8.99 -18.72
CA LYS A 135 8.38 8.15 -19.03
C LYS A 135 8.21 6.79 -18.37
N VAL A 136 8.49 5.72 -19.12
CA VAL A 136 8.59 4.36 -18.59
C VAL A 136 9.88 3.78 -19.13
N GLU A 137 10.83 3.52 -18.24
CA GLU A 137 12.15 3.00 -18.58
C GLU A 137 12.55 1.90 -17.61
N PHE A 138 13.37 0.99 -18.11
CA PHE A 138 14.04 0.00 -17.28
C PHE A 138 15.52 0.36 -17.22
N GLU A 139 16.02 0.53 -16.00
CA GLU A 139 17.46 0.67 -15.75
C GLU A 139 17.97 -0.64 -15.13
N PRO A 140 18.93 -1.34 -15.77
CA PRO A 140 19.58 -2.47 -15.13
C PRO A 140 20.32 -1.99 -13.88
N PRO A 141 20.46 -2.84 -12.84
CA PRO A 141 21.13 -2.43 -11.61
C PRO A 141 22.55 -1.92 -11.94
N ALA A 142 22.84 -0.70 -11.48
CA ALA A 142 24.19 -0.17 -11.54
C ALA A 142 25.14 -1.16 -10.84
N THR A 143 26.24 -1.54 -11.49
CA THR A 143 27.28 -2.37 -10.87
C THR A 143 27.83 -1.62 -9.66
N ILE A 144 27.37 -1.95 -8.45
CA ILE A 144 27.92 -1.40 -7.21
C ILE A 144 29.32 -2.01 -7.07
N LYS A 145 30.35 -1.24 -7.46
CA LYS A 145 31.74 -1.57 -7.15
C LYS A 145 31.93 -1.40 -5.65
N VAL A 146 31.79 -2.49 -4.89
CA VAL A 146 32.24 -2.52 -3.50
C VAL A 146 33.76 -2.43 -3.54
N LYS A 147 34.31 -1.28 -3.14
CA LYS A 147 35.74 -1.13 -2.86
C LYS A 147 36.00 -1.94 -1.59
N MET A 148 36.82 -2.99 -1.70
CA MET A 148 37.46 -3.60 -0.53
C MET A 148 38.51 -2.65 0.03
#